data_AF-A0A355J2G8-F1
#
_entry.id   AF-A0A355J2G8-F1
#
_cell.length_a   1.000
_cell.length_b   1.000
_cell.length_c   1.000
_cell.angle_alpha   90.00
_cell.angle_beta   90.00
_cell.angle_gamma   90.00
#
_symmetry.space_group_name_H-M   'P 1'
#
loop_
_entity.id
_entity.type
_entity.pdbx_description
1 polymer ?
#
loop_
_entity_poly.entity_id
_entity_poly.type
_entity_poly.pdbx_seq_one_letter_code
_entity_poly.pdbx_strand_id
1 'polypeptide(L)'
;MEILIYVAIAFFGGSGLSYVLWDKAIKSKKQKILREAEAEGEVIKKDKILQAKEKFLQMKSDHEKYINEKTIKITSLDNKLNQREAAFIQRTNEFQRRAKEVETSQREVDLIRENLNNQLVVIEQKEEELTRMHRKQVEQLETISGLSAEEAKAQLVESLKAEAKTEAMSYINEIMEEAKLSANKEAKKVVVKTIQRVATETAIENAVTVFHIESDEIKGRIIGREGRNIRALEAATGIEIIVDDTPEAIVLSGFDPVRREVARLALHQLVTDGRIHPARIEEVVEKVRKQVEEEIIETGKRTTIDLGVHGLHPELIRLIGKMKYRSSYGQNLLQHSREVANLCAIMASELGLNPKWAKRAGLLHDIGKVPDDEPELPHAVLGMKMAERFKEKPEICNAIGAHHDEVEMQSMLAPIVQVCDAISGARPGARREVVESYIKRLKTLENLALSYPGVLKTYAIQAGRELRVIVGSDKITDSESEQLSYDIAKRIQDEMTYPGQIKITVIRELRAVNYAK
;
A
#
# COMPACT_ATOMS: atom_id res chain seq x y z
N MET A 1 -69.90 29.38 92.70
CA MET A 1 -68.54 29.95 92.72
C MET A 1 -67.47 28.87 92.54
N GLU A 2 -67.61 27.69 93.17
CA GLU A 2 -66.62 26.61 93.10
C GLU A 2 -66.34 26.05 91.69
N ILE A 3 -67.37 25.90 90.85
CA ILE A 3 -67.20 25.38 89.47
C ILE A 3 -66.29 26.27 88.61
N LEU A 4 -66.38 27.59 88.77
CA LEU A 4 -65.54 28.55 88.03
C LEU A 4 -64.06 28.46 88.44
N ILE A 5 -63.79 28.14 89.70
CA ILE A 5 -62.42 27.95 90.22
C ILE A 5 -61.81 26.67 89.64
N TYR A 6 -62.57 25.58 89.58
CA TYR A 6 -62.09 24.34 88.96
C TYR A 6 -61.84 24.48 87.45
N VAL A 7 -62.68 25.22 86.73
CA VAL A 7 -62.47 25.52 85.30
C VAL A 7 -61.23 26.38 85.09
N ALA A 8 -61.00 27.39 85.93
CA ALA A 8 -59.79 28.22 85.86
C ALA A 8 -58.52 27.38 86.14
N ILE A 9 -58.52 26.55 87.17
CA ILE A 9 -57.39 25.67 87.50
C ILE A 9 -57.12 24.67 86.37
N ALA A 10 -58.16 24.07 85.77
CA ALA A 10 -58.01 23.17 84.63
C ALA A 10 -57.47 23.90 83.39
N PHE A 11 -57.90 25.14 83.14
CA PHE A 11 -57.43 25.95 82.02
C PHE A 11 -55.97 26.38 82.17
N PHE A 12 -55.58 26.88 83.36
CA PHE A 12 -54.19 27.28 83.62
C PHE A 12 -53.25 26.07 83.74
N GLY A 13 -53.71 24.97 84.35
CA GLY A 13 -52.98 23.70 84.41
C GLY A 13 -52.80 23.07 83.03
N GLY A 14 -53.86 23.05 82.22
CA GLY A 14 -53.82 22.56 80.84
C GLY A 14 -52.94 23.42 79.93
N SER A 15 -53.01 24.75 80.06
CA SER A 15 -52.17 25.69 79.29
C SER A 15 -50.70 25.58 79.67
N GLY A 16 -50.39 25.43 80.97
CA GLY A 16 -49.03 25.22 81.46
C GLY A 16 -48.44 23.89 80.97
N LEU A 17 -49.22 22.80 81.04
CA LEU A 17 -48.80 21.50 80.52
C LEU A 17 -48.58 21.52 79.01
N SER A 18 -49.49 22.18 78.27
CA SER A 18 -49.38 22.35 76.82
C SER A 18 -48.13 23.14 76.43
N TYR A 19 -47.83 24.25 77.12
CA TYR A 19 -46.63 25.05 76.89
C TYR A 19 -45.34 24.23 77.12
N VAL A 20 -45.27 23.44 78.19
CA VAL A 20 -44.10 22.58 78.47
C VAL A 20 -43.92 21.49 77.42
N LEU A 21 -45.02 20.85 76.99
CA LEU A 21 -44.98 19.85 75.92
C LEU A 21 -44.56 20.47 74.58
N TRP A 22 -45.04 21.68 74.28
CA TRP A 22 -44.71 22.40 73.06
C TRP A 22 -43.26 22.91 73.05
N ASP A 23 -42.76 23.46 74.15
CA ASP A 23 -41.34 23.85 74.32
C ASP A 23 -40.41 22.63 74.18
N LYS A 24 -40.76 21.49 74.77
CA LYS A 24 -40.00 20.24 74.64
C LYS A 24 -40.01 19.71 73.20
N ALA A 25 -41.15 19.78 72.51
CA ALA A 25 -41.27 19.38 71.11
C ALA A 25 -40.46 20.30 70.18
N ILE A 26 -40.50 21.62 70.40
CA ILE A 26 -39.73 22.61 69.63
C ILE A 26 -38.23 22.43 69.86
N LYS A 27 -37.79 22.21 71.11
CA LYS A 27 -36.38 21.92 71.43
C LYS A 27 -35.90 20.64 70.75
N SER A 28 -36.71 19.58 70.78
CA SER A 28 -36.39 18.32 70.09
C SER A 28 -36.31 18.51 68.58
N LYS A 29 -37.25 19.24 67.97
CA LYS A 29 -37.24 19.55 66.54
C LYS A 29 -36.03 20.40 66.14
N LYS A 30 -35.67 21.40 66.95
CA LYS A 30 -34.46 22.22 66.74
C LYS A 30 -33.19 21.37 66.80
N GLN A 31 -33.06 20.49 67.80
CA GLN A 31 -31.93 19.57 67.89
C GLN A 31 -31.86 18.60 66.72
N LYS A 32 -33.02 18.11 66.24
CA LYS A 32 -33.10 17.24 65.06
C LYS A 32 -32.61 17.97 63.80
N ILE A 33 -33.09 19.18 63.56
CA ILE A 33 -32.67 20.01 62.41
C ILE A 33 -31.18 20.32 62.48
N LEU A 34 -30.63 20.65 63.65
CA LEU A 34 -29.19 20.90 63.81
C LEU A 34 -28.36 19.64 63.52
N ARG A 35 -28.78 18.47 63.99
CA ARG A 35 -28.10 17.21 63.69
C ARG A 35 -28.17 16.83 62.21
N GLU A 36 -29.30 17.07 61.56
CA GLU A 36 -29.47 16.85 60.12
C GLU A 36 -28.56 17.80 59.33
N ALA A 37 -28.52 19.08 59.69
CA ALA A 37 -27.62 20.06 59.06
C ALA A 37 -26.13 19.74 59.27
N GLU A 38 -25.74 19.26 60.46
CA GLU A 38 -24.37 18.80 60.74
C GLU A 38 -24.01 17.56 59.91
N ALA A 39 -24.93 16.60 59.80
CA ALA A 39 -24.73 15.39 59.00
C ALA A 39 -24.61 15.72 57.49
N GLU A 40 -25.50 16.57 56.97
CA GLU A 40 -25.42 17.05 55.59
C GLU A 40 -24.13 17.84 55.34
N GLY A 41 -23.72 18.70 56.28
CA GLY A 41 -22.46 19.43 56.21
C GLY A 41 -21.23 18.52 56.15
N GLU A 42 -21.19 17.46 56.96
CA GLU A 42 -20.12 16.47 56.92
C GLU A 42 -20.12 15.65 55.62
N VAL A 43 -21.29 15.34 55.05
CA VAL A 43 -21.38 14.68 53.73
C VAL A 43 -20.85 15.60 52.64
N ILE A 44 -21.27 16.87 52.59
CA ILE A 44 -20.80 17.85 51.61
C ILE A 44 -19.28 18.05 51.73
N LYS A 45 -18.75 18.14 52.95
CA LYS A 45 -17.31 18.25 53.19
C LYS A 45 -16.55 17.04 52.65
N LYS A 46 -17.03 15.82 52.92
CA LYS A 46 -16.42 14.59 52.40
C LYS A 46 -16.49 14.52 50.88
N ASP A 47 -17.62 14.88 50.29
CA ASP A 47 -17.81 14.93 48.83
C ASP A 47 -16.85 15.94 48.17
N LYS A 48 -16.70 17.14 48.74
CA LYS A 48 -15.74 18.15 48.24
C LYS A 48 -14.29 17.71 48.37
N ILE A 49 -13.93 17.03 49.46
CA ILE A 49 -12.59 16.45 49.62
C ILE A 49 -12.35 15.34 48.58
N LEU A 50 -13.36 14.51 48.30
CA LEU A 50 -13.27 13.46 47.29
C LEU A 50 -13.10 14.05 45.89
N GLN A 51 -13.91 15.03 45.51
CA GLN A 51 -13.80 15.75 44.23
C GLN A 51 -12.44 16.42 44.06
N ALA A 52 -11.90 17.04 45.13
CA ALA A 52 -10.57 17.62 45.10
C ALA A 52 -9.48 16.56 44.90
N LYS A 53 -9.61 15.39 45.56
CA LYS A 53 -8.68 14.27 45.40
C LYS A 53 -8.74 13.65 44.01
N GLU A 54 -9.94 13.50 43.45
CA GLU A 54 -10.15 13.01 42.08
C GLU A 54 -9.53 13.96 41.06
N LYS A 55 -9.80 15.27 41.18
CA LYS A 55 -9.21 16.29 40.30
C LYS A 55 -7.68 16.32 40.42
N PHE A 56 -7.14 16.16 41.62
CA PHE A 56 -5.69 16.08 41.82
C PHE A 56 -5.08 14.85 41.14
N LEU A 57 -5.72 13.68 41.27
CA LEU A 57 -5.26 12.45 40.61
C LEU A 57 -5.34 12.58 39.08
N GLN A 58 -6.40 13.20 38.56
CA GLN A 58 -6.54 13.46 37.13
C GLN A 58 -5.45 14.41 36.63
N MET A 59 -5.23 15.54 37.29
CA MET A 59 -4.16 16.48 36.93
C MET A 59 -2.77 15.83 37.00
N LYS A 60 -2.54 14.96 37.99
CA LYS A 60 -1.29 14.20 38.11
C LYS A 60 -1.12 13.23 36.93
N SER A 61 -2.18 12.49 36.57
CA SER A 61 -2.15 11.56 35.44
C SER A 61 -1.91 12.29 34.11
N ASP A 62 -2.56 13.42 33.89
CA ASP A 62 -2.36 14.23 32.68
C ASP A 62 -0.94 14.80 32.61
N HIS A 63 -0.38 15.20 33.76
CA HIS A 63 1.02 15.64 33.83
C HIS A 63 2.00 14.50 33.55
N GLU A 64 1.79 13.31 34.11
CA GLU A 64 2.60 12.12 33.83
C GLU A 64 2.55 11.73 32.35
N LYS A 65 1.38 11.80 31.72
CA LYS A 65 1.23 11.59 30.27
C LYS A 65 2.02 12.62 29.47
N TYR A 66 1.88 13.91 29.80
CA TYR A 66 2.62 14.98 29.13
C TYR A 66 4.13 14.83 29.25
N ILE A 67 4.63 14.46 30.44
CA ILE A 67 6.06 14.19 30.67
C ILE A 67 6.53 12.98 29.87
N ASN A 68 5.73 11.91 29.81
CA ASN A 68 6.09 10.72 29.04
C ASN A 68 6.14 11.02 27.54
N GLU A 69 5.16 11.73 26.99
CA GLU A 69 5.16 12.18 25.59
C GLU A 69 6.36 13.07 25.27
N LYS A 70 6.70 14.01 26.15
CA LYS A 70 7.90 14.85 26.01
C LYS A 70 9.18 14.03 26.04
N THR A 71 9.26 13.04 26.94
CA THR A 71 10.41 12.17 27.09
C THR A 71 10.61 11.32 25.84
N ILE A 72 9.55 10.69 25.34
CA ILE A 72 9.58 9.91 24.08
C ILE A 72 10.03 10.80 22.92
N LYS A 73 9.52 12.04 22.83
CA LYS A 73 9.92 12.98 21.77
C LYS A 73 11.40 13.37 21.88
N ILE A 74 11.90 13.65 23.08
CA ILE A 74 13.33 13.96 23.32
C ILE A 74 14.20 12.76 22.94
N THR A 75 13.89 11.56 23.42
CA THR A 75 14.64 10.34 23.09
C THR A 75 14.64 10.06 21.59
N SER A 76 13.52 10.31 20.90
CA SER A 76 13.44 10.15 19.44
C SER A 76 14.33 11.15 18.68
N LEU A 77 14.45 12.39 19.18
CA LEU A 77 15.32 13.41 18.60
C LEU A 77 16.79 13.09 18.87
N ASP A 78 17.12 12.62 20.07
CA ASP A 78 18.46 12.20 20.45
C ASP A 78 18.96 11.03 19.59
N ASN A 79 18.13 9.99 19.41
CA ASN A 79 18.44 8.88 18.53
C ASN A 79 18.67 9.33 17.07
N LYS A 80 17.86 10.27 16.56
CA LYS A 80 18.05 10.83 15.21
C LYS A 80 19.34 11.65 15.10
N LEU A 81 19.72 12.38 16.14
CA LEU A 81 20.98 13.12 16.18
C LEU A 81 22.18 12.17 16.21
N ASN A 82 22.17 11.15 17.07
CA ASN A 82 23.22 10.14 17.14
C ASN A 82 23.41 9.40 15.81
N GLN A 83 22.31 9.07 15.11
CA GLN A 83 22.39 8.47 13.77
C GLN A 83 23.02 9.41 12.73
N ARG A 84 22.67 10.71 12.76
CA ARG A 84 23.27 11.71 11.87
C ARG A 84 24.75 11.92 12.16
N GLU A 85 25.14 11.94 13.43
CA GLU A 85 26.52 12.07 13.85
C GLU A 85 27.36 10.87 13.40
N ALA A 86 26.86 9.64 13.60
CA ALA A 86 27.51 8.43 13.10
C ALA A 86 27.69 8.45 11.58
N ALA A 87 26.66 8.86 10.83
CA ALA A 87 26.74 8.99 9.37
C ALA A 87 27.74 10.08 8.93
N PHE A 88 27.83 11.17 9.69
CA PHE A 88 28.79 12.25 9.42
C PHE A 88 30.24 11.79 9.67
N ILE A 89 30.49 11.05 10.75
CA ILE A 89 31.79 10.46 11.05
C ILE A 89 32.19 9.48 9.94
N GLN A 90 31.28 8.61 9.49
CA GLN A 90 31.56 7.67 8.41
C GLN A 90 31.94 8.38 7.10
N ARG A 91 31.19 9.43 6.71
CA ARG A 91 31.53 10.24 5.53
C ARG A 91 32.87 10.93 5.67
N THR A 92 33.17 11.47 6.85
CA THR A 92 34.44 12.16 7.11
C THR A 92 35.63 11.20 6.95
N ASN A 93 35.49 9.97 7.47
CA ASN A 93 36.51 8.92 7.30
C ASN A 93 36.68 8.49 5.83
N GLU A 94 35.58 8.39 5.08
CA GLU A 94 35.62 8.10 3.63
C GLU A 94 36.30 9.22 2.84
N PHE A 95 36.01 10.49 3.17
CA PHE A 95 36.67 11.64 2.58
C PHE A 95 38.17 11.67 2.89
N GLN A 96 38.58 11.38 4.13
CA GLN A 96 40.00 11.29 4.48
C GLN A 96 40.72 10.17 3.73
N ARG A 97 40.06 9.02 3.55
CA ARG A 97 40.61 7.90 2.77
C ARG A 97 40.79 8.29 1.30
N ARG A 98 39.78 8.91 0.68
CA ARG A 98 39.89 9.42 -0.70
C ARG A 98 40.96 10.48 -0.85
N ALA A 99 41.09 11.38 0.11
CA ALA A 99 42.14 12.39 0.09
C ALA A 99 43.54 11.76 0.08
N LYS A 100 43.76 10.71 0.88
CA LYS A 100 45.01 9.94 0.85
C LYS A 100 45.23 9.20 -0.47
N GLU A 101 44.19 8.58 -1.03
CA GLU A 101 44.26 7.89 -2.34
C GLU A 101 44.63 8.86 -3.47
N VAL A 102 44.06 10.08 -3.45
CA VAL A 102 44.39 11.15 -4.41
C VAL A 102 45.83 11.61 -4.22
N GLU A 103 46.29 11.80 -2.97
CA GLU A 103 47.68 12.18 -2.69
C GLU A 103 48.68 11.11 -3.18
N THR A 104 48.37 9.83 -2.99
CA THR A 104 49.21 8.74 -3.51
C THR A 104 49.22 8.70 -5.03
N SER A 105 48.04 8.86 -5.67
CA SER A 105 47.95 8.89 -7.13
C SER A 105 48.69 10.09 -7.72
N GLN A 106 48.63 11.26 -7.08
CA GLN A 106 49.39 12.43 -7.51
C GLN A 106 50.90 12.16 -7.47
N ARG A 107 51.40 11.51 -6.40
CA ARG A 107 52.82 11.11 -6.32
C ARG A 107 53.21 10.12 -7.41
N GLU A 108 52.35 9.14 -7.72
CA GLU A 108 52.60 8.20 -8.83
C GLU A 108 52.65 8.93 -10.18
N VAL A 109 51.73 9.87 -10.41
CA VAL A 109 51.71 10.69 -11.63
C VAL A 109 52.97 11.53 -11.75
N ASP A 110 53.44 12.12 -10.65
CA ASP A 110 54.67 12.92 -10.65
C ASP A 110 55.90 12.05 -10.94
N LEU A 111 55.97 10.83 -10.37
CA LEU A 111 57.02 9.85 -10.69
C LEU A 111 56.98 9.40 -12.15
N ILE A 112 55.79 9.16 -12.69
CA ILE A 112 55.60 8.79 -14.11
C ILE A 112 56.04 9.96 -15.00
N ARG A 113 55.68 11.19 -14.66
CA ARG A 113 56.13 12.39 -15.40
C ARG A 113 57.64 12.51 -15.41
N GLU A 114 58.29 12.31 -14.26
CA GLU A 114 59.75 12.36 -14.16
C GLU A 114 60.41 11.27 -15.03
N ASN A 115 59.88 10.04 -14.97
CA ASN A 115 60.36 8.94 -15.80
C ASN A 115 60.14 9.21 -17.30
N LEU A 116 58.97 9.73 -17.69
CA LEU A 116 58.67 10.09 -19.07
C LEU A 116 59.59 11.21 -19.56
N ASN A 117 59.90 12.19 -18.71
CA ASN A 117 60.82 13.26 -19.06
C ASN A 117 62.24 12.74 -19.27
N ASN A 118 62.69 11.79 -18.45
CA ASN A 118 63.96 11.11 -18.65
C ASN A 118 63.97 10.27 -19.94
N GLN A 119 62.87 9.59 -20.25
CA GLN A 119 62.72 8.86 -21.51
C GLN A 119 62.72 9.79 -22.72
N LEU A 120 62.07 10.96 -22.63
CA LEU A 120 62.08 11.98 -23.68
C LEU A 120 63.50 12.49 -23.96
N VAL A 121 64.29 12.77 -22.92
CA VAL A 121 65.71 13.14 -23.10
C VAL A 121 66.51 12.02 -23.79
N VAL A 122 66.27 10.76 -23.40
CA VAL A 122 66.91 9.61 -24.06
C VAL A 122 66.46 9.45 -25.51
N ILE A 123 65.18 9.70 -25.80
CA ILE A 123 64.62 9.67 -27.15
C ILE A 123 65.22 10.80 -27.99
N GLU A 124 65.29 12.03 -27.48
CA GLU A 124 65.95 13.15 -28.16
C GLU A 124 67.40 12.82 -28.52
N GLN A 125 68.15 12.24 -27.58
CA GLN A 125 69.53 11.80 -27.84
C GLN A 125 69.59 10.73 -28.92
N LYS A 126 68.68 9.74 -28.87
CA LYS A 126 68.58 8.71 -29.90
C LYS A 126 68.12 9.26 -31.24
N GLU A 127 67.22 10.24 -31.27
CA GLU A 127 66.73 10.89 -32.47
C GLU A 127 67.84 11.72 -33.10
N GLU A 128 68.65 12.42 -32.30
CA GLU A 128 69.83 13.14 -32.77
C GLU A 128 70.88 12.16 -33.34
N GLU A 129 71.09 11.02 -32.68
CA GLU A 129 72.00 9.97 -33.14
C GLU A 129 71.49 9.26 -34.40
N LEU A 130 70.18 9.00 -34.46
CA LEU A 130 69.48 8.38 -35.59
C LEU A 130 69.40 9.35 -36.77
N THR A 131 69.24 10.65 -36.55
CA THR A 131 69.33 11.68 -37.59
C THR A 131 70.75 11.74 -38.14
N ARG A 132 71.77 11.66 -37.27
CA ARG A 132 73.18 11.58 -37.69
C ARG A 132 73.46 10.31 -38.49
N MET A 133 72.95 9.16 -38.05
CA MET A 133 73.05 7.89 -38.77
C MET A 133 72.27 7.91 -40.08
N HIS A 134 71.05 8.44 -40.08
CA HIS A 134 70.20 8.55 -41.26
C HIS A 134 70.84 9.48 -42.27
N ARG A 135 71.48 10.58 -41.84
CA ARG A 135 72.26 11.45 -42.73
C ARG A 135 73.44 10.72 -43.36
N LYS A 136 74.17 9.90 -42.59
CA LYS A 136 75.21 8.99 -43.13
C LYS A 136 74.64 7.91 -44.05
N GLN A 137 73.46 7.40 -43.74
CA GLN A 137 72.80 6.35 -44.49
C GLN A 137 72.19 6.90 -45.78
N VAL A 138 71.72 8.16 -45.78
CA VAL A 138 71.29 8.92 -46.95
C VAL A 138 72.51 9.25 -47.82
N GLU A 139 73.64 9.69 -47.25
CA GLU A 139 74.90 9.82 -48.02
C GLU A 139 75.33 8.48 -48.65
N GLN A 140 75.19 7.37 -47.91
CA GLN A 140 75.49 6.02 -48.42
C GLN A 140 74.45 5.50 -49.41
N LEU A 141 73.17 5.84 -49.26
CA LEU A 141 72.07 5.49 -50.17
C LEU A 141 72.10 6.35 -51.43
N GLU A 142 72.48 7.63 -51.35
CA GLU A 142 72.84 8.48 -52.50
C GLU A 142 74.01 7.88 -53.29
N THR A 143 74.88 7.12 -52.61
CA THR A 143 75.98 6.39 -53.23
C THR A 143 75.57 5.01 -53.79
N ILE A 144 74.49 4.38 -53.31
CA ILE A 144 74.20 2.94 -53.53
C ILE A 144 72.84 2.65 -54.16
N SER A 145 71.80 3.45 -53.96
CA SER A 145 70.46 3.13 -54.45
C SER A 145 70.14 3.88 -55.75
N GLY A 146 70.29 3.18 -56.88
CA GLY A 146 69.69 3.55 -58.18
C GLY A 146 68.16 3.45 -58.18
N LEU A 147 67.50 4.06 -57.21
CA LEU A 147 66.04 4.26 -57.15
C LEU A 147 65.74 5.74 -57.33
N SER A 148 64.69 6.07 -58.08
CA SER A 148 64.30 7.45 -58.28
C SER A 148 63.70 8.04 -57.00
N ALA A 149 64.03 9.29 -56.67
CA ALA A 149 63.52 9.97 -55.47
C ALA A 149 61.98 10.05 -55.40
N GLU A 150 61.29 9.90 -56.54
CA GLU A 150 59.83 9.87 -56.61
C GLU A 150 59.23 8.54 -56.11
N GLU A 151 59.85 7.40 -56.39
CA GLU A 151 59.33 6.08 -55.99
C GLU A 151 59.43 5.87 -54.47
N ALA A 152 60.54 6.29 -53.86
CA ALA A 152 60.71 6.23 -52.40
C ALA A 152 59.72 7.15 -51.66
N LYS A 153 59.42 8.33 -52.23
CA LYS A 153 58.45 9.27 -51.68
C LYS A 153 57.02 8.73 -51.77
N ALA A 154 56.66 8.06 -52.88
CA ALA A 154 55.35 7.45 -53.06
C ALA A 154 55.09 6.35 -52.01
N GLN A 155 56.08 5.48 -51.79
CA GLN A 155 55.98 4.38 -50.82
C GLN A 155 55.88 4.89 -49.38
N LEU A 156 56.62 5.94 -49.03
CA LEU A 156 56.56 6.58 -47.71
C LEU A 156 55.18 7.22 -47.46
N VAL A 157 54.63 7.91 -48.46
CA VAL A 157 53.29 8.52 -48.38
C VAL A 157 52.21 7.46 -48.23
N GLU A 158 52.35 6.31 -48.87
CA GLU A 158 51.40 5.21 -48.76
C GLU A 158 51.42 4.57 -47.36
N SER A 159 52.62 4.34 -46.79
CA SER A 159 52.80 3.85 -45.41
C SER A 159 52.18 4.82 -44.39
N LEU A 160 52.47 6.11 -44.51
CA LEU A 160 51.91 7.15 -43.63
C LEU A 160 50.38 7.22 -43.71
N LYS A 161 49.81 7.04 -44.89
CA LYS A 161 48.35 6.96 -45.06
C LYS A 161 47.76 5.72 -44.39
N ALA A 162 48.42 4.57 -44.48
CA ALA A 162 47.97 3.34 -43.85
C ALA A 162 48.02 3.42 -42.31
N GLU A 163 49.09 4.01 -41.78
CA GLU A 163 49.29 4.23 -40.34
C GLU A 163 48.26 5.22 -39.77
N ALA A 164 48.11 6.39 -40.42
CA ALA A 164 47.11 7.39 -40.02
C ALA A 164 45.67 6.85 -40.07
N LYS A 165 45.37 5.96 -41.03
CA LYS A 165 44.05 5.31 -41.12
C LYS A 165 43.82 4.32 -39.98
N THR A 166 44.88 3.65 -39.52
CA THR A 166 44.82 2.69 -38.40
C THR A 166 44.67 3.41 -37.07
N GLU A 167 45.41 4.50 -36.84
CA GLU A 167 45.24 5.37 -35.67
C GLU A 167 43.85 6.01 -35.63
N ALA A 168 43.34 6.51 -36.75
CA ALA A 168 42.00 7.07 -36.83
C ALA A 168 40.93 6.05 -36.45
N MET A 169 41.07 4.77 -36.84
CA MET A 169 40.14 3.71 -36.43
C MET A 169 40.22 3.41 -34.94
N SER A 170 41.42 3.39 -34.36
CA SER A 170 41.60 3.23 -32.91
C SER A 170 40.92 4.36 -32.14
N TYR A 171 41.13 5.61 -32.58
CA TYR A 171 40.54 6.79 -31.96
C TYR A 171 39.00 6.81 -32.09
N ILE A 172 38.46 6.40 -33.24
CA ILE A 172 37.01 6.26 -33.43
C ILE A 172 36.43 5.21 -32.47
N ASN A 173 37.10 4.06 -32.31
CA ASN A 173 36.65 3.03 -31.39
C ASN A 173 36.67 3.51 -29.93
N GLU A 174 37.72 4.23 -29.54
CA GLU A 174 37.85 4.81 -28.20
C GLU A 174 36.73 5.82 -27.91
N ILE A 175 36.46 6.75 -28.86
CA ILE A 175 35.33 7.69 -28.75
C ILE A 175 33.99 6.94 -28.64
N MET A 176 33.77 5.90 -29.44
CA MET A 176 32.54 5.12 -29.40
C MET A 176 32.36 4.38 -28.07
N GLU A 177 33.45 3.90 -27.48
CA GLU A 177 33.45 3.23 -26.18
C GLU A 177 33.22 4.20 -25.03
N GLU A 178 33.87 5.38 -25.06
CA GLU A 178 33.64 6.47 -24.12
C GLU A 178 32.20 7.00 -24.19
N ALA A 179 31.64 7.13 -25.40
CA ALA A 179 30.26 7.51 -25.61
C ALA A 179 29.28 6.49 -25.00
N LYS A 180 29.54 5.18 -25.17
CA LYS A 180 28.74 4.11 -24.54
C LYS A 180 28.84 4.15 -23.01
N LEU A 181 30.04 4.32 -22.45
CA LEU A 181 30.26 4.42 -21.01
C LEU A 181 29.55 5.64 -20.42
N SER A 182 29.64 6.79 -21.10
CA SER A 182 28.99 8.03 -20.71
C SER A 182 27.46 7.92 -20.77
N ALA A 183 26.92 7.33 -21.84
CA ALA A 183 25.49 7.07 -21.99
C ALA A 183 24.95 6.17 -20.86
N ASN A 184 25.66 5.09 -20.53
CA ASN A 184 25.31 4.21 -19.42
C ASN A 184 25.34 4.93 -18.07
N LYS A 185 26.31 5.81 -17.85
CA LYS A 185 26.43 6.59 -16.62
C LYS A 185 25.28 7.59 -16.48
N GLU A 186 24.94 8.32 -17.54
CA GLU A 186 23.81 9.26 -17.52
C GLU A 186 22.47 8.54 -17.42
N ALA A 187 22.28 7.39 -18.08
CA ALA A 187 21.07 6.57 -17.92
C ALA A 187 20.86 6.14 -16.45
N LYS A 188 21.91 5.61 -15.79
CA LYS A 188 21.86 5.25 -14.37
C LYS A 188 21.51 6.46 -13.49
N LYS A 189 22.08 7.63 -13.79
CA LYS A 189 21.82 8.88 -13.07
C LYS A 189 20.37 9.36 -13.23
N VAL A 190 19.78 9.24 -14.42
CA VAL A 190 18.36 9.55 -14.66
C VAL A 190 17.46 8.64 -13.83
N VAL A 191 17.72 7.34 -13.81
CA VAL A 191 16.96 6.37 -12.99
C VAL A 191 17.07 6.72 -11.51
N VAL A 192 18.29 6.94 -11.00
CA VAL A 192 18.51 7.27 -9.57
C VAL A 192 17.84 8.58 -9.18
N LYS A 193 17.97 9.64 -9.99
CA LYS A 193 17.29 10.92 -9.73
C LYS A 193 15.78 10.77 -9.72
N THR A 194 15.23 9.95 -10.61
CA THR A 194 13.79 9.69 -10.71
C THR A 194 13.29 9.00 -9.46
N ILE A 195 13.99 7.97 -8.97
CA ILE A 195 13.67 7.27 -7.72
C ILE A 195 13.75 8.22 -6.52
N GLN A 196 14.82 9.00 -6.40
CA GLN A 196 15.04 9.90 -5.25
C GLN A 196 13.97 10.98 -5.10
N ARG A 197 13.36 11.42 -6.20
CA ARG A 197 12.30 12.44 -6.19
C ARG A 197 10.94 11.92 -5.69
N VAL A 198 10.73 10.60 -5.61
CA VAL A 198 9.42 9.97 -5.32
C VAL A 198 9.46 9.09 -4.05
N ALA A 199 10.41 9.33 -3.15
CA ALA A 199 10.52 8.59 -1.90
C ALA A 199 9.51 9.10 -0.84
N THR A 200 8.25 8.68 -0.92
CA THR A 200 7.30 8.74 0.22
C THR A 200 7.09 7.34 0.80
N GLU A 201 7.11 7.24 2.13
CA GLU A 201 6.70 6.07 2.90
C GLU A 201 5.17 5.94 2.82
N THR A 202 4.66 4.76 2.45
CA THR A 202 3.22 4.49 2.42
C THR A 202 2.91 3.18 3.14
N ALA A 203 1.86 3.20 3.96
CA ALA A 203 1.41 2.05 4.72
C ALA A 203 0.85 0.95 3.81
N ILE A 204 1.16 -0.30 4.16
CA ILE A 204 0.65 -1.51 3.52
C ILE A 204 -0.80 -1.71 3.97
N GLU A 205 -1.74 -1.84 3.03
CA GLU A 205 -3.14 -2.13 3.34
C GLU A 205 -3.43 -3.62 3.13
N ASN A 206 -3.97 -4.27 4.17
CA ASN A 206 -4.26 -5.70 4.16
C ASN A 206 -5.54 -6.02 3.37
N ALA A 207 -5.54 -7.18 2.71
CA ALA A 207 -6.68 -7.67 1.92
C ALA A 207 -7.91 -8.08 2.74
N VAL A 208 -7.79 -8.09 4.08
CA VAL A 208 -8.87 -8.42 5.01
C VAL A 208 -9.21 -7.16 5.80
N THR A 209 -10.49 -6.79 5.79
CA THR A 209 -10.98 -5.65 6.55
C THR A 209 -11.62 -6.15 7.83
N VAL A 210 -10.98 -5.86 8.97
CA VAL A 210 -11.49 -6.19 10.30
C VAL A 210 -12.33 -5.02 10.78
N PHE A 211 -13.63 -5.26 11.01
CA PHE A 211 -14.52 -4.30 11.62
C PHE A 211 -14.51 -4.50 13.14
N HIS A 212 -14.04 -3.50 13.87
CA HIS A 212 -13.97 -3.53 15.33
C HIS A 212 -15.30 -3.07 15.93
N ILE A 213 -15.75 -3.74 16.98
CA ILE A 213 -17.04 -3.53 17.63
C ILE A 213 -16.81 -3.22 19.10
N GLU A 214 -17.53 -2.23 19.62
CA GLU A 214 -17.39 -1.75 21.01
C GLU A 214 -17.93 -2.72 22.06
N SER A 215 -18.83 -3.63 21.70
CA SER A 215 -19.36 -4.66 22.60
C SER A 215 -19.94 -5.88 21.88
N ASP A 216 -19.90 -7.04 22.54
CA ASP A 216 -20.51 -8.28 22.04
C ASP A 216 -22.05 -8.20 21.95
N GLU A 217 -22.69 -7.28 22.68
CA GLU A 217 -24.12 -7.01 22.54
C GLU A 217 -24.46 -6.43 21.15
N ILE A 218 -23.58 -5.57 20.63
CA ILE A 218 -23.71 -5.04 19.26
C ILE A 218 -23.46 -6.16 18.24
N LYS A 219 -22.48 -7.04 18.50
CA LYS A 219 -22.22 -8.24 17.68
C LYS A 219 -23.47 -9.12 17.59
N GLY A 220 -24.15 -9.38 18.71
CA GLY A 220 -25.42 -10.12 18.76
C GLY A 220 -26.56 -9.46 17.98
N ARG A 221 -26.64 -8.13 17.98
CA ARG A 221 -27.62 -7.36 17.18
C ARG A 221 -27.31 -7.39 15.68
N ILE A 222 -26.04 -7.35 15.30
CA ILE A 222 -25.58 -7.48 13.91
C ILE A 222 -25.92 -8.86 13.36
N ILE A 223 -25.70 -9.93 14.15
CA ILE A 223 -26.11 -11.30 13.78
C ILE A 223 -27.63 -11.40 13.65
N GLY A 224 -28.35 -10.89 14.65
CA GLY A 224 -29.80 -11.01 14.75
C GLY A 224 -30.24 -12.44 15.09
N ARG A 225 -31.54 -12.62 15.38
CA ARG A 225 -32.10 -13.95 15.67
C ARG A 225 -31.91 -14.86 14.47
N GLU A 226 -31.27 -16.02 14.68
CA GLU A 226 -30.96 -17.02 13.64
C GLU A 226 -30.06 -16.52 12.49
N GLY A 227 -29.29 -15.44 12.71
CA GLY A 227 -28.43 -14.87 11.67
C GLY A 227 -29.18 -14.07 10.60
N ARG A 228 -30.47 -13.74 10.82
CA ARG A 228 -31.32 -13.07 9.82
C ARG A 228 -30.75 -11.73 9.33
N ASN A 229 -30.08 -10.99 10.21
CA ASN A 229 -29.57 -9.66 9.90
C ASN A 229 -28.28 -9.76 9.09
N ILE A 230 -27.39 -10.70 9.45
CA ILE A 230 -26.21 -11.01 8.65
C ILE A 230 -26.61 -11.47 7.25
N ARG A 231 -27.53 -12.43 7.11
CA ARG A 231 -27.99 -12.90 5.80
C ARG A 231 -28.58 -11.78 4.94
N ALA A 232 -29.32 -10.85 5.56
CA ALA A 232 -29.85 -9.68 4.86
C ALA A 232 -28.71 -8.74 4.40
N LEU A 233 -27.69 -8.53 5.22
CA LEU A 233 -26.53 -7.72 4.84
C LEU A 233 -25.74 -8.40 3.72
N GLU A 234 -25.43 -9.69 3.85
CA GLU A 234 -24.75 -10.51 2.84
C GLU A 234 -25.50 -10.53 1.50
N ALA A 235 -26.83 -10.64 1.54
CA ALA A 235 -27.66 -10.59 0.34
C ALA A 235 -27.68 -9.19 -0.31
N ALA A 236 -27.73 -8.12 0.50
CA ALA A 236 -27.78 -6.75 0.00
C ALA A 236 -26.43 -6.26 -0.55
N THR A 237 -25.32 -6.65 0.07
CA THR A 237 -23.96 -6.22 -0.32
C THR A 237 -23.24 -7.22 -1.22
N GLY A 238 -23.63 -8.50 -1.20
CA GLY A 238 -22.95 -9.57 -1.92
C GLY A 238 -21.56 -9.90 -1.36
N ILE A 239 -21.33 -9.68 -0.07
CA ILE A 239 -20.09 -10.04 0.64
C ILE A 239 -20.38 -11.05 1.74
N GLU A 240 -19.40 -11.86 2.12
CA GLU A 240 -19.50 -12.84 3.20
C GLU A 240 -19.02 -12.21 4.51
N ILE A 241 -19.79 -12.39 5.58
CA ILE A 241 -19.48 -11.83 6.88
C ILE A 241 -19.13 -12.96 7.83
N ILE A 242 -17.84 -13.10 8.10
CA ILE A 242 -17.34 -14.14 8.98
C ILE A 242 -17.38 -13.62 10.42
N VAL A 243 -18.19 -14.27 11.23
CA VAL A 243 -18.30 -14.01 12.66
C VAL A 243 -17.67 -15.19 13.38
N ASP A 244 -16.49 -14.97 13.95
CA ASP A 244 -15.75 -15.99 14.72
C ASP A 244 -15.91 -15.76 16.23
N ASP A 245 -15.41 -16.69 17.04
CA ASP A 245 -15.38 -16.60 18.51
C ASP A 245 -14.43 -15.51 19.03
N THR A 246 -13.71 -14.83 18.13
CA THR A 246 -12.88 -13.67 18.47
C THR A 246 -13.78 -12.55 19.01
N PRO A 247 -13.57 -12.07 20.25
CA PRO A 247 -14.35 -10.98 20.82
C PRO A 247 -14.11 -9.69 20.04
N GLU A 248 -15.13 -8.81 20.01
CA GLU A 248 -15.01 -7.42 19.50
C GLU A 248 -14.66 -7.24 18.00
N ALA A 249 -14.72 -8.31 17.19
CA ALA A 249 -14.39 -8.22 15.75
C ALA A 249 -15.34 -9.01 14.84
N ILE A 250 -15.63 -8.43 13.67
CA ILE A 250 -16.27 -9.09 12.53
C ILE A 250 -15.36 -8.95 11.30
N VAL A 251 -15.20 -10.04 10.56
CA VAL A 251 -14.35 -10.08 9.36
C VAL A 251 -15.22 -9.99 8.11
N LEU A 252 -14.95 -9.00 7.26
CA LEU A 252 -15.62 -8.84 5.98
C LEU A 252 -14.79 -9.49 4.87
N SER A 253 -15.32 -10.56 4.29
CA SER A 253 -14.71 -11.33 3.21
C SER A 253 -15.48 -11.10 1.91
N GLY A 254 -14.76 -10.85 0.82
CA GLY A 254 -15.39 -10.64 -0.48
C GLY A 254 -14.39 -10.17 -1.52
N PHE A 255 -14.53 -10.61 -2.76
CA PHE A 255 -13.58 -10.33 -3.84
C PHE A 255 -13.66 -8.90 -4.37
N ASP A 256 -14.88 -8.33 -4.41
CA ASP A 256 -15.10 -6.97 -4.86
C ASP A 256 -14.77 -5.97 -3.72
N PRO A 257 -13.72 -5.16 -3.87
CA PRO A 257 -13.32 -4.22 -2.83
C PRO A 257 -14.35 -3.11 -2.59
N VAL A 258 -15.08 -2.68 -3.62
CA VAL A 258 -16.09 -1.63 -3.49
C VAL A 258 -17.26 -2.15 -2.67
N ARG A 259 -17.70 -3.38 -2.93
CA ARG A 259 -18.77 -4.01 -2.12
C ARG A 259 -18.34 -4.21 -0.67
N ARG A 260 -17.07 -4.56 -0.43
CA ARG A 260 -16.51 -4.69 0.92
C ARG A 260 -16.56 -3.37 1.68
N GLU A 261 -16.22 -2.27 1.00
CA GLU A 261 -16.29 -0.94 1.59
C GLU A 261 -17.73 -0.49 1.85
N VAL A 262 -18.64 -0.73 0.90
CA VAL A 262 -20.08 -0.46 1.07
C VAL A 262 -20.61 -1.20 2.30
N ALA A 263 -20.23 -2.46 2.49
CA ALA A 263 -20.64 -3.24 3.66
C ALA A 263 -20.05 -2.71 4.96
N ARG A 264 -18.77 -2.30 4.96
CA ARG A 264 -18.10 -1.71 6.12
C ARG A 264 -18.78 -0.41 6.57
N LEU A 265 -19.06 0.48 5.62
CA LEU A 265 -19.74 1.75 5.88
C LEU A 265 -21.21 1.55 6.29
N ALA A 266 -21.91 0.61 5.65
CA ALA A 266 -23.28 0.25 6.02
C ALA A 266 -23.33 -0.31 7.45
N LEU A 267 -22.42 -1.21 7.82
CA LEU A 267 -22.31 -1.72 9.18
C LEU A 267 -22.04 -0.60 10.18
N HIS A 268 -21.13 0.33 9.86
CA HIS A 268 -20.86 1.48 10.72
C HIS A 268 -22.12 2.32 10.95
N GLN A 269 -22.83 2.70 9.89
CA GLN A 269 -24.08 3.48 9.99
C GLN A 269 -25.17 2.75 10.77
N LEU A 270 -25.34 1.44 10.54
CA LEU A 270 -26.33 0.61 11.25
C LEU A 270 -26.03 0.46 12.73
N VAL A 271 -24.75 0.36 13.11
CA VAL A 271 -24.32 0.31 14.51
C VAL A 271 -24.55 1.65 15.20
N THR A 272 -24.21 2.77 14.55
CA THR A 272 -24.44 4.12 15.09
C THR A 272 -25.94 4.44 15.27
N ASP A 273 -26.79 4.02 14.32
CA ASP A 273 -28.26 4.19 14.40
C ASP A 273 -28.89 3.23 15.43
N GLY A 274 -28.20 2.12 15.77
CA GLY A 274 -28.64 1.13 16.75
C GLY A 274 -29.83 0.26 16.32
N ARG A 275 -30.39 0.49 15.13
CA ARG A 275 -31.54 -0.22 14.55
C ARG A 275 -31.11 -1.13 13.41
N ILE A 276 -31.02 -2.44 13.71
CA ILE A 276 -30.54 -3.44 12.74
C ILE A 276 -31.67 -4.43 12.44
N HIS A 277 -32.34 -4.23 11.31
CA HIS A 277 -33.37 -5.14 10.77
C HIS A 277 -33.32 -5.18 9.23
N PRO A 278 -33.82 -6.25 8.57
CA PRO A 278 -33.61 -6.47 7.12
C PRO A 278 -34.00 -5.28 6.22
N ALA A 279 -35.20 -4.72 6.39
CA ALA A 279 -35.63 -3.58 5.57
C ALA A 279 -34.74 -2.33 5.71
N ARG A 280 -34.20 -2.07 6.92
CA ARG A 280 -33.30 -0.95 7.15
C ARG A 280 -31.91 -1.22 6.60
N ILE A 281 -31.46 -2.47 6.68
CA ILE A 281 -30.20 -2.91 6.08
C ILE A 281 -30.21 -2.63 4.58
N GLU A 282 -31.27 -3.04 3.86
CA GLU A 282 -31.41 -2.80 2.43
C GLU A 282 -31.40 -1.30 2.09
N GLU A 283 -32.16 -0.50 2.83
CA GLU A 283 -32.22 0.96 2.65
C GLU A 283 -30.84 1.62 2.86
N VAL A 284 -30.15 1.27 3.94
CA VAL A 284 -28.83 1.83 4.30
C VAL A 284 -27.78 1.39 3.28
N VAL A 285 -27.77 0.13 2.87
CA VAL A 285 -26.83 -0.38 1.85
C VAL A 285 -27.00 0.37 0.53
N GLU A 286 -28.24 0.58 0.08
CA GLU A 286 -28.50 1.32 -1.17
C GLU A 286 -28.10 2.80 -1.05
N LYS A 287 -28.33 3.42 0.11
CA LYS A 287 -27.86 4.80 0.37
C LYS A 287 -26.33 4.89 0.36
N VAL A 288 -25.65 3.98 1.06
CA VAL A 288 -24.18 3.93 1.12
C VAL A 288 -23.59 3.64 -0.26
N ARG A 289 -24.21 2.75 -1.05
CA ARG A 289 -23.79 2.47 -2.42
C ARG A 289 -23.74 3.74 -3.28
N LYS A 290 -24.77 4.59 -3.19
CA LYS A 290 -24.79 5.90 -3.89
C LYS A 290 -23.71 6.84 -3.38
N GLN A 291 -23.50 6.90 -2.06
CA GLN A 291 -22.44 7.73 -1.46
C GLN A 291 -21.04 7.30 -1.91
N VAL A 292 -20.77 6.00 -1.94
CA VAL A 292 -19.48 5.45 -2.40
C VAL A 292 -19.27 5.73 -3.89
N GLU A 293 -20.30 5.62 -4.72
CA GLU A 293 -20.19 5.95 -6.15
C GLU A 293 -19.89 7.44 -6.39
N GLU A 294 -20.51 8.34 -5.62
CA GLU A 294 -20.19 9.78 -5.66
C GLU A 294 -18.74 10.03 -5.24
N GLU A 295 -18.28 9.37 -4.17
CA GLU A 295 -16.90 9.45 -3.68
C GLU A 295 -15.89 8.92 -4.72
N ILE A 296 -16.22 7.83 -5.42
CA ILE A 296 -15.42 7.29 -6.53
C ILE A 296 -15.23 8.37 -7.61
N ILE A 297 -16.32 8.97 -8.06
CA ILE A 297 -16.28 10.00 -9.12
C ILE A 297 -15.48 11.22 -8.65
N GLU A 298 -15.68 11.68 -7.42
CA GLU A 298 -14.96 12.81 -6.85
C GLU A 298 -13.45 12.52 -6.72
N THR A 299 -13.09 11.34 -6.20
CA THR A 299 -11.70 10.89 -6.06
C THR A 299 -11.01 10.82 -7.43
N GLY A 300 -11.70 10.28 -8.44
CA GLY A 300 -11.20 10.23 -9.82
C GLY A 300 -10.93 11.64 -10.36
N LYS A 301 -11.90 12.55 -10.24
CA LYS A 301 -11.76 13.95 -10.66
C LYS A 301 -10.58 14.63 -9.97
N ARG A 302 -10.51 14.53 -8.64
CA ARG A 302 -9.42 15.10 -7.85
C ARG A 302 -8.06 14.55 -8.29
N THR A 303 -7.94 13.24 -8.48
CA THR A 303 -6.68 12.61 -8.93
C THR A 303 -6.23 13.16 -10.29
N THR A 304 -7.14 13.30 -11.24
CA THR A 304 -6.82 13.83 -12.57
C THR A 304 -6.40 15.30 -12.52
N ILE A 305 -7.01 16.10 -11.64
CA ILE A 305 -6.64 17.50 -11.39
C ILE A 305 -5.25 17.59 -10.75
N ASP A 306 -5.01 16.85 -9.67
CA ASP A 306 -3.74 16.83 -8.92
C ASP A 306 -2.56 16.45 -9.82
N LEU A 307 -2.78 15.48 -10.73
CA LEU A 307 -1.76 15.03 -11.67
C LEU A 307 -1.63 15.94 -12.91
N GLY A 308 -2.57 16.85 -13.17
CA GLY A 308 -2.61 17.70 -14.35
C GLY A 308 -2.94 16.93 -15.64
N VAL A 309 -3.74 15.86 -15.53
CA VAL A 309 -4.21 15.06 -16.67
C VAL A 309 -5.62 15.51 -17.03
N HIS A 310 -5.79 16.14 -18.19
CA HIS A 310 -7.07 16.71 -18.64
C HIS A 310 -7.64 15.98 -19.86
N GLY A 311 -8.96 16.08 -20.06
CA GLY A 311 -9.63 15.51 -21.23
C GLY A 311 -9.70 13.99 -21.25
N LEU A 312 -9.82 13.35 -20.08
CA LEU A 312 -10.18 11.94 -19.96
C LEU A 312 -11.70 11.78 -20.10
N HIS A 313 -12.13 10.64 -20.66
CA HIS A 313 -13.55 10.29 -20.71
C HIS A 313 -14.11 10.14 -19.28
N PRO A 314 -15.35 10.58 -18.98
CA PRO A 314 -15.94 10.48 -17.63
C PRO A 314 -15.88 9.07 -17.04
N GLU A 315 -16.04 8.05 -17.87
CA GLU A 315 -15.95 6.66 -17.44
C GLU A 315 -14.53 6.24 -17.02
N LEU A 316 -13.48 6.74 -17.69
CA LEU A 316 -12.11 6.52 -17.24
C LEU A 316 -11.84 7.23 -15.90
N ILE A 317 -12.42 8.41 -15.70
CA ILE A 317 -12.32 9.15 -14.44
C ILE A 317 -12.98 8.34 -13.30
N ARG A 318 -14.16 7.77 -13.56
CA ARG A 318 -14.87 6.88 -12.61
C ARG A 318 -14.01 5.67 -12.25
N LEU A 319 -13.45 4.99 -13.25
CA LEU A 319 -12.57 3.83 -13.05
C LEU A 319 -11.29 4.16 -12.27
N ILE A 320 -10.66 5.31 -12.54
CA ILE A 320 -9.51 5.81 -11.75
C ILE A 320 -9.91 5.95 -10.27
N GLY A 321 -11.09 6.52 -9.99
CA GLY A 321 -11.61 6.61 -8.63
C GLY A 321 -11.79 5.25 -7.97
N LYS A 322 -12.28 4.26 -8.73
CA LYS A 322 -12.51 2.89 -8.25
C LYS A 322 -11.22 2.17 -7.83
N MET A 323 -10.07 2.54 -8.41
CA MET A 323 -8.76 2.03 -7.98
C MET A 323 -8.46 2.31 -6.51
N LYS A 324 -9.08 3.33 -5.89
CA LYS A 324 -8.91 3.64 -4.46
C LYS A 324 -9.25 2.46 -3.56
N TYR A 325 -10.22 1.65 -3.96
CA TYR A 325 -10.67 0.53 -3.14
C TYR A 325 -9.92 -0.77 -3.47
N ARG A 326 -9.27 -0.85 -4.64
CA ARG A 326 -8.51 -2.04 -5.03
C ARG A 326 -7.09 -1.97 -4.46
N SER A 327 -6.63 -3.08 -3.90
CA SER A 327 -5.23 -3.28 -3.53
C SER A 327 -4.64 -4.41 -4.35
N SER A 328 -3.40 -4.23 -4.80
CA SER A 328 -2.62 -5.24 -5.52
C SER A 328 -1.27 -5.37 -4.82
N TYR A 329 -0.86 -6.60 -4.51
CA TYR A 329 0.42 -6.88 -3.82
C TYR A 329 0.62 -6.08 -2.51
N GLY A 330 -0.46 -5.83 -1.75
CA GLY A 330 -0.42 -5.08 -0.49
C GLY A 330 -0.29 -3.56 -0.63
N GLN A 331 -0.32 -3.04 -1.86
CA GLN A 331 -0.34 -1.61 -2.16
C GLN A 331 -1.71 -1.20 -2.67
N ASN A 332 -2.16 0.00 -2.29
CA ASN A 332 -3.35 0.62 -2.85
C ASN A 332 -3.13 0.94 -4.34
N LEU A 333 -4.03 0.48 -5.22
CA LEU A 333 -3.84 0.54 -6.66
C LEU A 333 -3.84 1.98 -7.21
N LEU A 334 -4.71 2.84 -6.67
CA LEU A 334 -4.75 4.25 -7.05
C LEU A 334 -3.44 4.94 -6.68
N GLN A 335 -2.94 4.67 -5.48
CA GLN A 335 -1.69 5.28 -5.02
C GLN A 335 -0.50 4.80 -5.84
N HIS A 336 -0.42 3.50 -6.13
CA HIS A 336 0.56 2.92 -7.03
C HIS A 336 0.51 3.59 -8.41
N SER A 337 -0.68 3.68 -9.02
CA SER A 337 -0.85 4.31 -10.34
C SER A 337 -0.47 5.79 -10.35
N ARG A 338 -0.72 6.53 -9.24
CA ARG A 338 -0.26 7.92 -9.08
C ARG A 338 1.27 8.02 -8.98
N GLU A 339 1.90 7.08 -8.29
CA GLU A 339 3.36 7.00 -8.20
C GLU A 339 3.98 6.73 -9.57
N VAL A 340 3.51 5.69 -10.25
CA VAL A 340 3.95 5.31 -11.61
C VAL A 340 3.75 6.48 -12.58
N ALA A 341 2.62 7.19 -12.52
CA ALA A 341 2.37 8.39 -13.33
C ALA A 341 3.42 9.49 -13.09
N ASN A 342 3.80 9.75 -11.84
CA ASN A 342 4.81 10.75 -11.50
C ASN A 342 6.22 10.33 -11.94
N LEU A 343 6.58 9.05 -11.73
CA LEU A 343 7.85 8.48 -12.21
C LEU A 343 7.94 8.57 -13.74
N CYS A 344 6.88 8.20 -14.46
CA CYS A 344 6.79 8.29 -15.91
C CYS A 344 6.97 9.73 -16.39
N ALA A 345 6.36 10.71 -15.71
CA ALA A 345 6.49 12.12 -16.07
C ALA A 345 7.92 12.64 -15.92
N ILE A 346 8.61 12.27 -14.83
CA ILE A 346 10.00 12.66 -14.58
C ILE A 346 10.91 11.99 -15.60
N MET A 347 10.78 10.68 -15.79
CA MET A 347 11.60 9.92 -16.72
C MET A 347 11.43 10.42 -18.16
N ALA A 348 10.20 10.65 -18.61
CA ALA A 348 9.93 11.23 -19.91
C ALA A 348 10.54 12.63 -20.08
N SER A 349 10.50 13.46 -19.03
CA SER A 349 11.11 14.81 -19.07
C SER A 349 12.63 14.75 -19.25
N GLU A 350 13.30 13.86 -18.51
CA GLU A 350 14.76 13.69 -18.61
C GLU A 350 15.18 13.06 -19.95
N LEU A 351 14.30 12.27 -20.58
CA LEU A 351 14.51 11.66 -21.91
C LEU A 351 14.06 12.55 -23.08
N GLY A 352 13.55 13.77 -22.83
CA GLY A 352 13.09 14.69 -23.88
C GLY A 352 11.76 14.28 -24.55
N LEU A 353 10.99 13.39 -23.93
CA LEU A 353 9.66 12.96 -24.37
C LEU A 353 8.55 13.80 -23.73
N ASN A 354 7.31 13.64 -24.20
CA ASN A 354 6.18 14.41 -23.67
C ASN A 354 5.75 13.91 -22.27
N PRO A 355 5.99 14.68 -21.18
CA PRO A 355 5.71 14.21 -19.83
C PRO A 355 4.21 14.08 -19.54
N LYS A 356 3.35 14.83 -20.26
CA LYS A 356 1.89 14.74 -20.10
C LYS A 356 1.36 13.39 -20.61
N TRP A 357 1.91 12.89 -21.71
CA TRP A 357 1.49 11.61 -22.29
C TRP A 357 2.00 10.44 -21.45
N ALA A 358 3.26 10.50 -21.01
CA ALA A 358 3.85 9.50 -20.11
C ALA A 358 3.10 9.43 -18.77
N LYS A 359 2.74 10.59 -18.19
CA LYS A 359 1.94 10.64 -16.96
C LYS A 359 0.56 10.02 -17.14
N ARG A 360 -0.10 10.31 -18.28
CA ARG A 360 -1.42 9.75 -18.61
C ARG A 360 -1.36 8.24 -18.81
N ALA A 361 -0.35 7.74 -19.51
CA ALA A 361 -0.12 6.30 -19.67
C ALA A 361 0.17 5.61 -18.33
N GLY A 362 1.05 6.20 -17.50
CA GLY A 362 1.36 5.67 -16.17
C GLY A 362 0.16 5.65 -15.21
N LEU A 363 -0.77 6.61 -15.30
CA LEU A 363 -1.99 6.60 -14.49
C LEU A 363 -2.97 5.50 -14.93
N LEU A 364 -2.99 5.17 -16.22
CA LEU A 364 -3.96 4.25 -16.81
C LEU A 364 -3.44 2.82 -17.00
N HIS A 365 -2.14 2.56 -16.78
CA HIS A 365 -1.51 1.27 -17.09
C HIS A 365 -2.26 0.08 -16.46
N ASP A 366 -2.75 0.26 -15.24
CA ASP A 366 -3.43 -0.77 -14.45
C ASP A 366 -4.97 -0.64 -14.44
N ILE A 367 -5.56 0.18 -15.32
CA ILE A 367 -7.02 0.42 -15.38
C ILE A 367 -7.82 -0.86 -15.67
N GLY A 368 -7.21 -1.85 -16.31
CA GLY A 368 -7.82 -3.18 -16.51
C GLY A 368 -8.04 -3.97 -15.22
N LYS A 369 -7.52 -3.51 -14.08
CA LYS A 369 -7.80 -4.07 -12.76
C LYS A 369 -9.07 -3.51 -12.11
N VAL A 370 -9.84 -2.63 -12.72
CA VAL A 370 -11.08 -2.13 -12.05
C VAL A 370 -12.40 -2.28 -12.80
N PRO A 371 -12.52 -3.03 -13.93
CA PRO A 371 -13.81 -3.18 -14.60
C PRO A 371 -14.85 -3.88 -13.70
N ASP A 372 -16.12 -3.65 -14.03
CA ASP A 372 -17.27 -4.24 -13.33
C ASP A 372 -17.46 -5.74 -13.66
N ASP A 373 -17.01 -6.14 -14.85
CA ASP A 373 -16.94 -7.53 -15.30
C ASP A 373 -15.50 -8.04 -15.22
N GLU A 374 -15.30 -9.32 -14.87
CA GLU A 374 -14.00 -10.01 -14.92
C GLU A 374 -13.88 -10.85 -16.21
N PRO A 375 -13.53 -10.27 -17.36
CA PRO A 375 -13.24 -11.05 -18.56
C PRO A 375 -11.94 -11.83 -18.40
N GLU A 376 -11.82 -12.97 -19.08
CA GLU A 376 -10.63 -13.84 -19.07
C GLU A 376 -9.39 -13.23 -19.77
N LEU A 377 -9.40 -11.92 -20.05
CA LEU A 377 -8.28 -11.23 -20.68
C LEU A 377 -7.27 -10.76 -19.63
N PRO A 378 -5.96 -10.80 -19.93
CA PRO A 378 -4.94 -10.13 -19.10
C PRO A 378 -5.29 -8.66 -18.87
N HIS A 379 -4.97 -8.13 -17.68
CA HIS A 379 -5.40 -6.78 -17.30
C HIS A 379 -4.78 -5.69 -18.18
N ALA A 380 -3.56 -5.88 -18.69
CA ALA A 380 -2.94 -4.92 -19.60
C ALA A 380 -3.71 -4.84 -20.93
N VAL A 381 -4.03 -5.99 -21.53
CA VAL A 381 -4.81 -6.09 -22.77
C VAL A 381 -6.22 -5.54 -22.57
N LEU A 382 -6.83 -5.82 -21.42
CA LEU A 382 -8.15 -5.29 -21.07
C LEU A 382 -8.11 -3.77 -20.91
N GLY A 383 -7.13 -3.24 -20.19
CA GLY A 383 -6.90 -1.81 -20.01
C GLY A 383 -6.68 -1.09 -21.34
N MET A 384 -5.90 -1.68 -22.25
CA MET A 384 -5.69 -1.18 -23.61
C MET A 384 -7.01 -1.08 -24.38
N LYS A 385 -7.79 -2.16 -24.44
CA LYS A 385 -9.09 -2.18 -25.14
C LYS A 385 -10.08 -1.17 -24.55
N MET A 386 -10.05 -0.97 -23.22
CA MET A 386 -10.87 0.04 -22.55
C MET A 386 -10.44 1.46 -22.94
N ALA A 387 -9.15 1.75 -22.91
CA ALA A 387 -8.60 3.04 -23.35
C ALA A 387 -8.95 3.32 -24.82
N GLU A 388 -8.83 2.33 -25.70
CA GLU A 388 -9.23 2.42 -27.11
C GLU A 388 -10.73 2.72 -27.27
N ARG A 389 -11.58 2.01 -26.53
CA ARG A 389 -13.05 2.23 -26.54
C ARG A 389 -13.41 3.66 -26.17
N PHE A 390 -12.66 4.26 -25.24
CA PHE A 390 -12.84 5.65 -24.80
C PHE A 390 -12.03 6.68 -25.60
N LYS A 391 -11.51 6.28 -26.77
CA LYS A 391 -10.81 7.14 -27.75
C LYS A 391 -9.51 7.76 -27.22
N GLU A 392 -8.78 7.03 -26.38
CA GLU A 392 -7.39 7.38 -26.04
C GLU A 392 -6.47 7.24 -27.26
N LYS A 393 -5.29 7.89 -27.18
CA LYS A 393 -4.32 7.87 -28.28
C LYS A 393 -3.66 6.50 -28.42
N PRO A 394 -3.34 6.05 -29.65
CA PRO A 394 -2.71 4.75 -29.90
C PRO A 394 -1.43 4.52 -29.09
N GLU A 395 -0.60 5.56 -28.90
CA GLU A 395 0.65 5.46 -28.14
C GLU A 395 0.41 5.24 -26.64
N ILE A 396 -0.70 5.77 -26.10
CA ILE A 396 -1.11 5.57 -24.72
C ILE A 396 -1.71 4.17 -24.56
N CYS A 397 -2.58 3.77 -25.50
CA CYS A 397 -3.16 2.42 -25.52
C CYS A 397 -2.06 1.35 -25.60
N ASN A 398 -1.06 1.52 -26.47
CA ASN A 398 0.07 0.61 -26.57
C ASN A 398 0.88 0.57 -25.28
N ALA A 399 1.16 1.72 -24.64
CA ALA A 399 1.86 1.74 -23.36
C ALA A 399 1.10 1.01 -22.24
N ILE A 400 -0.24 1.07 -22.24
CA ILE A 400 -1.09 0.31 -21.32
C ILE A 400 -1.08 -1.18 -21.68
N GLY A 401 -1.12 -1.55 -22.95
CA GLY A 401 -1.19 -2.96 -23.38
C GLY A 401 0.14 -3.71 -23.31
N ALA A 402 1.26 -3.00 -23.37
CA ALA A 402 2.59 -3.60 -23.48
C ALA A 402 3.42 -3.56 -22.18
N HIS A 403 2.88 -3.03 -21.07
CA HIS A 403 3.67 -2.86 -19.84
C HIS A 403 4.07 -4.17 -19.16
N HIS A 404 3.39 -5.29 -19.44
CA HIS A 404 3.84 -6.65 -19.05
C HIS A 404 4.18 -7.53 -20.28
N ASP A 405 4.59 -6.92 -21.38
CA ASP A 405 5.02 -7.60 -22.61
C ASP A 405 3.93 -8.47 -23.27
N GLU A 406 2.63 -8.23 -23.02
CA GLU A 406 1.55 -8.97 -23.71
C GLU A 406 1.31 -8.49 -25.14
N VAL A 407 1.79 -7.28 -25.46
CA VAL A 407 1.71 -6.65 -26.78
C VAL A 407 3.08 -6.07 -27.12
N GLU A 408 3.43 -6.04 -28.41
CA GLU A 408 4.68 -5.42 -28.88
C GLU A 408 4.77 -3.94 -28.49
N MET A 409 5.91 -3.51 -27.97
CA MET A 409 6.18 -2.10 -27.64
C MET A 409 6.43 -1.28 -28.91
N GLN A 410 5.45 -0.46 -29.29
CA GLN A 410 5.51 0.37 -30.51
C GLN A 410 5.93 1.81 -30.22
N SER A 411 5.85 2.23 -28.95
CA SER A 411 6.18 3.59 -28.50
C SER A 411 7.17 3.57 -27.35
N MET A 412 8.04 4.57 -27.28
CA MET A 412 8.94 4.81 -26.13
C MET A 412 8.20 5.00 -24.80
N LEU A 413 6.89 5.25 -24.82
CA LEU A 413 6.07 5.31 -23.61
C LEU A 413 5.92 3.93 -22.93
N ALA A 414 5.85 2.84 -23.71
CA ALA A 414 5.69 1.49 -23.18
C ALA A 414 6.85 1.04 -22.27
N PRO A 415 8.14 1.11 -22.69
CA PRO A 415 9.25 0.75 -21.82
C PRO A 415 9.38 1.69 -20.61
N ILE A 416 8.99 2.97 -20.73
CA ILE A 416 8.97 3.90 -19.58
C ILE A 416 7.95 3.47 -18.54
N VAL A 417 6.72 3.15 -18.97
CA VAL A 417 5.66 2.67 -18.06
C VAL A 417 6.07 1.37 -17.39
N GLN A 418 6.58 0.40 -18.15
CA GLN A 418 7.07 -0.87 -17.61
C GLN A 418 8.17 -0.68 -16.56
N VAL A 419 9.17 0.15 -16.84
CA VAL A 419 10.27 0.43 -15.89
C VAL A 419 9.74 1.13 -14.64
N CYS A 420 8.83 2.11 -14.79
CA CYS A 420 8.27 2.84 -13.66
C CYS A 420 7.36 1.97 -12.78
N ASP A 421 6.58 1.07 -13.38
CA ASP A 421 5.78 0.06 -12.68
C ASP A 421 6.70 -0.88 -11.87
N ALA A 422 7.72 -1.44 -12.52
CA ALA A 422 8.70 -2.30 -11.85
C ALA A 422 9.42 -1.60 -10.68
N ILE A 423 9.73 -0.31 -10.80
CA ILE A 423 10.34 0.50 -9.72
C ILE A 423 9.38 0.65 -8.54
N SER A 424 8.10 0.93 -8.78
CA SER A 424 7.09 1.05 -7.72
C SER A 424 6.83 -0.30 -7.03
N GLY A 425 6.80 -1.40 -7.80
CA GLY A 425 6.58 -2.76 -7.30
C GLY A 425 7.78 -3.45 -6.64
N ALA A 426 9.02 -3.03 -6.90
CA ALA A 426 10.23 -3.65 -6.35
C ALA A 426 10.64 -3.15 -4.94
N ARG A 427 9.86 -2.26 -4.31
CA ARG A 427 10.16 -1.73 -2.98
C ARG A 427 10.10 -2.84 -1.90
N PRO A 428 11.08 -2.94 -0.97
CA PRO A 428 11.07 -3.94 0.09
C PRO A 428 9.78 -3.90 0.91
N GLY A 429 9.09 -5.04 1.01
CA GLY A 429 7.77 -5.17 1.66
C GLY A 429 6.59 -5.35 0.70
N ALA A 430 6.77 -5.13 -0.62
CA ALA A 430 5.70 -5.25 -1.62
C ALA A 430 5.48 -6.66 -2.18
N ARG A 431 6.37 -7.63 -1.91
CA ARG A 431 6.22 -9.01 -2.42
C ARG A 431 6.08 -10.01 -1.29
N ARG A 432 4.87 -10.53 -1.11
CA ARG A 432 4.61 -11.84 -0.50
C ARG A 432 3.99 -12.75 -1.56
N GLU A 433 4.83 -13.37 -2.39
CA GLU A 433 4.48 -14.40 -3.40
C GLU A 433 3.73 -15.63 -2.80
N VAL A 434 3.66 -15.74 -1.47
CA VAL A 434 3.03 -16.85 -0.75
C VAL A 434 1.49 -16.81 -0.81
N VAL A 435 0.87 -15.64 -1.00
CA VAL A 435 -0.61 -15.51 -0.97
C VAL A 435 -1.25 -15.90 -2.30
N GLU A 436 -0.63 -15.57 -3.43
CA GLU A 436 -1.20 -15.83 -4.76
C GLU A 436 -1.15 -17.34 -5.10
N SER A 437 -0.04 -18.00 -4.79
CA SER A 437 0.08 -19.47 -4.88
C SER A 437 -0.90 -20.19 -3.95
N TYR A 438 -1.24 -19.58 -2.81
CA TYR A 438 -2.26 -20.07 -1.90
C TYR A 438 -3.68 -19.93 -2.48
N ILE A 439 -4.02 -18.76 -3.05
CA ILE A 439 -5.31 -18.53 -3.72
C ILE A 439 -5.49 -19.46 -4.92
N LYS A 440 -4.44 -19.63 -5.75
CA LYS A 440 -4.47 -20.51 -6.91
C LYS A 440 -4.74 -21.96 -6.48
N ARG A 441 -4.14 -22.42 -5.38
CA ARG A 441 -4.39 -23.77 -4.81
C ARG A 441 -5.85 -23.96 -4.38
N LEU A 442 -6.42 -22.99 -3.66
CA LEU A 442 -7.83 -23.06 -3.25
C LEU A 442 -8.77 -23.12 -4.45
N LYS A 443 -8.55 -22.28 -5.47
CA LYS A 443 -9.33 -22.30 -6.71
C LYS A 443 -9.24 -23.64 -7.44
N THR A 444 -8.06 -24.25 -7.54
CA THR A 444 -7.94 -25.56 -8.16
C THR A 444 -8.74 -26.62 -7.39
N LEU A 445 -8.75 -26.55 -6.07
CA LEU A 445 -9.46 -27.48 -5.19
C LEU A 445 -11.00 -27.34 -5.32
N GLU A 446 -11.50 -26.12 -5.43
CA GLU A 446 -12.92 -25.85 -5.71
C GLU A 446 -13.35 -26.32 -7.11
N ASN A 447 -12.53 -26.02 -8.13
CA ASN A 447 -12.80 -26.39 -9.51
C ASN A 447 -12.80 -27.91 -9.72
N LEU A 448 -11.95 -28.63 -9.00
CA LEU A 448 -11.90 -30.10 -9.04
C LEU A 448 -13.24 -30.70 -8.61
N ALA A 449 -13.83 -30.22 -7.51
CA ALA A 449 -15.12 -30.69 -7.05
C ALA A 449 -16.29 -30.17 -7.92
N LEU A 450 -16.19 -28.97 -8.50
CA LEU A 450 -17.18 -28.44 -9.45
C LEU A 450 -17.29 -29.27 -10.74
N SER A 451 -16.23 -30.00 -11.11
CA SER A 451 -16.24 -30.84 -12.32
C SER A 451 -17.15 -32.07 -12.21
N TYR A 452 -17.62 -32.42 -11.00
CA TYR A 452 -18.48 -33.57 -10.80
C TYR A 452 -19.95 -33.28 -11.15
N PRO A 453 -20.66 -34.20 -11.84
CA PRO A 453 -22.05 -34.02 -12.21
C PRO A 453 -22.97 -33.86 -10.99
N GLY A 454 -23.88 -32.88 -11.04
CA GLY A 454 -24.85 -32.62 -9.97
C GLY A 454 -24.35 -31.74 -8.82
N VAL A 455 -23.06 -31.36 -8.83
CA VAL A 455 -22.51 -30.30 -7.97
C VAL A 455 -22.96 -28.94 -8.48
N LEU A 456 -23.59 -28.16 -7.61
CA LEU A 456 -24.06 -26.81 -7.92
C LEU A 456 -23.02 -25.75 -7.53
N LYS A 457 -22.36 -25.93 -6.38
CA LYS A 457 -21.36 -24.99 -5.84
C LYS A 457 -20.33 -25.73 -4.98
N THR A 458 -19.12 -25.21 -4.91
CA THR A 458 -18.06 -25.71 -4.02
C THR A 458 -17.41 -24.56 -3.27
N TYR A 459 -16.96 -24.83 -2.05
CA TYR A 459 -16.29 -23.84 -1.19
C TYR A 459 -15.15 -24.50 -0.43
N ALA A 460 -13.94 -23.99 -0.59
CA ALA A 460 -12.80 -24.34 0.24
C ALA A 460 -12.77 -23.47 1.50
N ILE A 461 -13.06 -24.06 2.66
CA ILE A 461 -13.22 -23.41 3.96
C ILE A 461 -12.02 -23.75 4.85
N GLN A 462 -11.85 -23.01 5.95
CA GLN A 462 -10.78 -23.23 6.94
C GLN A 462 -9.40 -23.27 6.31
N ALA A 463 -9.10 -22.26 5.51
CA ALA A 463 -7.83 -22.17 4.82
C ALA A 463 -7.54 -23.37 3.87
N GLY A 464 -8.59 -24.01 3.33
CA GLY A 464 -8.49 -25.18 2.46
C GLY A 464 -8.32 -26.50 3.20
N ARG A 465 -8.67 -26.54 4.49
CA ARG A 465 -8.75 -27.78 5.29
C ARG A 465 -10.13 -28.41 5.28
N GLU A 466 -11.13 -27.72 4.76
CA GLU A 466 -12.47 -28.26 4.54
C GLU A 466 -12.94 -27.89 3.13
N LEU A 467 -13.56 -28.82 2.41
CA LEU A 467 -14.21 -28.58 1.12
C LEU A 467 -15.69 -28.90 1.27
N ARG A 468 -16.54 -27.87 1.14
CA ARG A 468 -17.99 -28.04 1.09
C ARG A 468 -18.47 -28.10 -0.33
N VAL A 469 -19.25 -29.12 -0.64
CA VAL A 469 -19.78 -29.40 -1.98
C VAL A 469 -21.30 -29.38 -1.87
N ILE A 470 -21.95 -28.40 -2.50
CA ILE A 470 -23.40 -28.28 -2.51
C ILE A 470 -23.93 -28.99 -3.75
N VAL A 471 -24.83 -29.93 -3.54
CA VAL A 471 -25.47 -30.71 -4.60
C VAL A 471 -26.98 -30.47 -4.61
N GLY A 472 -27.57 -30.51 -5.80
CA GLY A 472 -29.01 -30.34 -5.98
C GLY A 472 -29.77 -31.55 -5.46
N SER A 473 -30.79 -31.33 -4.61
CA SER A 473 -31.64 -32.41 -4.09
C SER A 473 -32.44 -33.15 -5.17
N ASP A 474 -32.61 -32.51 -6.32
CA ASP A 474 -33.27 -33.03 -7.52
C ASP A 474 -32.35 -33.88 -8.42
N LYS A 475 -31.02 -33.81 -8.20
CA LYS A 475 -30.01 -34.41 -9.07
C LYS A 475 -29.20 -35.54 -8.45
N ILE A 476 -29.03 -35.55 -7.13
CA ILE A 476 -28.20 -36.53 -6.42
C ILE A 476 -28.96 -37.10 -5.22
N THR A 477 -28.99 -38.43 -5.08
CA THR A 477 -29.59 -39.12 -3.94
C THR A 477 -28.67 -39.13 -2.70
N ASP A 478 -29.18 -39.57 -1.54
CA ASP A 478 -28.36 -39.56 -0.30
C ASP A 478 -27.18 -40.54 -0.39
N SER A 479 -27.40 -41.71 -1.01
CA SER A 479 -26.35 -42.70 -1.27
C SER A 479 -25.29 -42.19 -2.23
N GLU A 480 -25.71 -41.51 -3.31
CA GLU A 480 -24.77 -40.91 -4.28
C GLU A 480 -23.99 -39.74 -3.68
N SER A 481 -24.56 -39.01 -2.70
CA SER A 481 -23.86 -37.94 -1.99
C SER A 481 -22.73 -38.48 -1.11
N GLU A 482 -22.93 -39.64 -0.49
CA GLU A 482 -21.88 -40.34 0.28
C GLU A 482 -20.75 -40.81 -0.64
N GLN A 483 -21.09 -41.43 -1.78
CA GLN A 483 -20.10 -41.85 -2.78
C GLN A 483 -19.32 -40.67 -3.36
N LEU A 484 -20.01 -39.56 -3.69
CA LEU A 484 -19.38 -38.35 -4.21
C LEU A 484 -18.37 -37.75 -3.22
N SER A 485 -18.68 -37.78 -1.92
CA SER A 485 -17.76 -37.30 -0.88
C SER A 485 -16.45 -38.11 -0.85
N TYR A 486 -16.56 -39.43 -1.03
CA TYR A 486 -15.43 -40.35 -1.09
C TYR A 486 -14.59 -40.16 -2.37
N ASP A 487 -15.25 -40.05 -3.52
CA ASP A 487 -14.57 -39.90 -4.82
C ASP A 487 -13.79 -38.58 -4.91
N ILE A 488 -14.35 -37.49 -4.38
CA ILE A 488 -13.67 -36.19 -4.30
C ILE A 488 -12.47 -36.26 -3.36
N ALA A 489 -12.62 -36.90 -2.19
CA ALA A 489 -11.52 -37.05 -1.24
C ALA A 489 -10.35 -37.83 -1.85
N LYS A 490 -10.64 -38.95 -2.54
CA LYS A 490 -9.64 -39.78 -3.20
C LYS A 490 -8.93 -39.03 -4.34
N ARG A 491 -9.69 -38.31 -5.18
CA ARG A 491 -9.12 -37.56 -6.30
C ARG A 491 -8.21 -36.40 -5.83
N ILE A 492 -8.56 -35.71 -4.75
CA ILE A 492 -7.70 -34.69 -4.14
C ILE A 492 -6.41 -35.32 -3.61
N GLN A 493 -6.48 -36.51 -3.02
CA GLN A 493 -5.30 -37.25 -2.55
C GLN A 493 -4.37 -37.66 -3.70
N ASP A 494 -4.93 -38.03 -4.85
CA ASP A 494 -4.17 -38.51 -6.01
C ASP A 494 -3.60 -37.37 -6.89
N GLU A 495 -4.35 -36.27 -7.07
CA GLU A 495 -3.99 -35.18 -7.98
C GLU A 495 -3.31 -33.97 -7.29
N MET A 496 -3.44 -33.82 -5.96
CA MET A 496 -2.91 -32.66 -5.22
C MET A 496 -2.03 -33.05 -4.04
N THR A 497 -0.89 -32.36 -3.91
CA THR A 497 -0.02 -32.50 -2.73
C THR A 497 -0.47 -31.51 -1.65
N TYR A 498 -1.05 -32.00 -0.55
CA TYR A 498 -1.54 -31.15 0.54
C TYR A 498 -0.90 -31.50 1.89
N PRO A 499 -0.43 -30.50 2.68
CA PRO A 499 0.08 -30.74 4.02
C PRO A 499 -1.10 -30.85 5.01
N GLY A 500 -1.44 -32.08 5.38
CA GLY A 500 -2.47 -32.40 6.38
C GLY A 500 -3.73 -33.03 5.79
N GLN A 501 -4.74 -33.19 6.63
CA GLN A 501 -6.02 -33.79 6.25
C GLN A 501 -6.99 -32.71 5.75
N ILE A 502 -7.70 -32.99 4.67
CA ILE A 502 -8.80 -32.16 4.16
C ILE A 502 -10.11 -32.89 4.43
N LYS A 503 -11.05 -32.20 5.08
CA LYS A 503 -12.39 -32.70 5.34
C LYS A 503 -13.32 -32.38 4.16
N ILE A 504 -13.88 -33.39 3.51
CA ILE A 504 -14.88 -33.20 2.46
C ILE A 504 -16.28 -33.29 3.07
N THR A 505 -17.16 -32.34 2.77
CA THR A 505 -18.55 -32.33 3.26
C THR A 505 -19.49 -32.04 2.11
N VAL A 506 -20.31 -33.03 1.76
CA VAL A 506 -21.33 -32.89 0.72
C VAL A 506 -22.65 -32.51 1.39
N ILE A 507 -23.28 -31.44 0.91
CA ILE A 507 -24.54 -30.90 1.43
C ILE A 507 -25.58 -30.94 0.33
N ARG A 508 -26.66 -31.68 0.55
CA ARG A 508 -27.81 -31.69 -0.36
C ARG A 508 -28.78 -30.59 0.04
N GLU A 509 -29.06 -29.66 -0.88
CA GLU A 509 -29.93 -28.49 -0.62
C GLU A 509 -31.12 -28.45 -1.59
N LEU A 510 -32.32 -28.17 -1.06
CA LEU A 510 -33.52 -27.84 -1.83
C LEU A 510 -33.84 -26.36 -1.64
N ARG A 511 -33.96 -25.60 -2.73
CA ARG A 511 -34.38 -24.19 -2.69
C ARG A 511 -35.71 -24.01 -3.41
N ALA A 512 -36.76 -23.65 -2.67
CA ALA A 512 -38.04 -23.26 -3.22
C ALA A 512 -38.19 -21.73 -3.14
N VAL A 513 -38.45 -21.09 -4.29
CA VAL A 513 -38.61 -19.63 -4.40
C VAL A 513 -39.97 -19.33 -5.03
N ASN A 514 -40.82 -18.61 -4.30
CA ASN A 514 -42.13 -18.16 -4.77
C ASN A 514 -42.19 -16.63 -4.70
N TYR A 515 -42.77 -16.00 -5.74
CA TYR A 515 -42.96 -14.56 -5.79
C TYR A 515 -44.44 -14.24 -5.58
N ALA A 516 -44.74 -13.38 -4.59
CA ALA A 516 -46.07 -12.79 -4.42
C ALA A 516 -46.15 -11.49 -5.23
N LYS A 517 -47.26 -11.29 -5.95
CA LYS A 517 -47.54 -10.04 -6.68
C LYS A 517 -48.34 -9.08 -5.82
#